data_AF-A0A8J5K0T6-F1
#
_entry.id   AF-A0A8J5K0T6-F1
#
_cell.length_a   1.000
_cell.length_b   1.000
_cell.length_c   1.000
_cell.angle_alpha   90.00
_cell.angle_beta   90.00
_cell.angle_gamma   90.00
#
_symmetry.space_group_name_H-M   'P 1'
#
loop_
_entity.id
_entity.type
_entity.pdbx_description
1 polymer ?
#
loop_
_entity_poly.entity_id
_entity_poly.type
_entity_poly.pdbx_seq_one_letter_code
_entity_poly.pdbx_strand_id
1 'polypeptide(L)'
;MSAEERKQPEKSYDAVTAAFGATPKEVEAWTKHVERFISYCITTPAMIAEPDLPSPDKWGWVMNDEGEWNVYWTTLSEASAACRELLREEPVRKHLKNVYATFTLATIAASAGGYVHMFSSYIGAGLLTGLGAFGTLIWLMMTPYNDKNQIQRLSLLGTFAFLSGCNLGPLLDLAVMVNPALILQALLGTSVVFACFSLSALYAPRGQYLYLGGTLLSALSTLFWLSMLNIFFGSRLLFQVNLYVGLAVMCGFIVYDTQNILEKARRGDKDYVMHSVELFIDFIAVFKRLLIILTDKEAQSKKKRKD
;
A
#
# COMPACT_ATOMS: atom_id res chain seq x y z
N MET A 1 3.18 37.31 -15.06
CA MET A 1 3.19 35.83 -15.20
C MET A 1 4.02 35.49 -16.43
N SER A 2 5.31 35.24 -16.20
CA SER A 2 6.34 35.01 -17.22
C SER A 2 6.16 33.63 -17.85
N ALA A 3 6.54 33.48 -19.13
CA ALA A 3 6.42 32.29 -19.97
C ALA A 3 7.21 31.05 -19.49
N GLU A 4 7.74 31.06 -18.27
CA GLU A 4 8.63 30.05 -17.70
C GLU A 4 7.90 28.91 -16.98
N GLU A 5 6.68 29.15 -16.45
CA GLU A 5 5.88 28.11 -15.78
C GLU A 5 5.25 27.09 -16.75
N ARG A 6 5.25 27.35 -18.06
CA ARG A 6 4.68 26.44 -19.06
C ARG A 6 5.62 25.30 -19.49
N LYS A 7 6.90 25.32 -19.05
CA LYS A 7 7.93 24.29 -19.36
C LYS A 7 8.10 23.22 -18.27
N GLN A 8 7.35 23.30 -17.17
CA GLN A 8 7.44 22.34 -16.07
C GLN A 8 7.07 20.87 -16.43
N PRO A 9 6.06 20.57 -17.28
CA PRO A 9 5.65 19.17 -17.49
C PRO A 9 6.70 18.35 -18.25
N GLU A 10 7.37 18.94 -19.25
CA GLU A 10 8.34 18.26 -20.10
C GLU A 10 9.54 17.70 -19.30
N LYS A 11 10.07 18.49 -18.36
CA LYS A 11 11.18 18.06 -17.48
C LYS A 11 10.83 16.90 -16.54
N SER A 12 9.56 16.81 -16.12
CA SER A 12 9.11 15.71 -15.25
C SER A 12 9.04 14.40 -16.02
N TYR A 13 8.51 14.44 -17.26
CA TYR A 13 8.47 13.28 -18.13
C TYR A 13 9.87 12.82 -18.52
N ASP A 14 10.82 13.72 -18.80
CA ASP A 14 12.20 13.35 -19.15
C ASP A 14 12.92 12.63 -18.00
N ALA A 15 12.71 13.06 -16.75
CA ALA A 15 13.29 12.40 -15.57
C ALA A 15 12.71 10.99 -15.36
N VAL A 16 11.40 10.82 -15.58
CA VAL A 16 10.72 9.50 -15.51
C VAL A 16 11.14 8.62 -16.70
N THR A 17 11.26 9.18 -17.90
CA THR A 17 11.72 8.48 -19.12
C THR A 17 13.15 7.96 -18.94
N ALA A 18 14.05 8.79 -18.40
CA ALA A 18 15.41 8.40 -18.05
C ALA A 18 15.47 7.38 -16.91
N ALA A 19 14.61 7.53 -15.89
CA ALA A 19 14.56 6.62 -14.75
C ALA A 19 14.01 5.24 -15.10
N PHE A 20 13.08 5.12 -16.05
CA PHE A 20 12.38 3.88 -16.39
C PHE A 20 12.82 3.23 -17.71
N GLY A 21 13.72 3.87 -18.48
CA GLY A 21 14.16 3.36 -19.79
C GLY A 21 13.01 3.15 -20.78
N ALA A 22 11.88 3.79 -20.52
CA ALA A 22 10.66 3.71 -21.32
C ALA A 22 10.66 4.85 -22.33
N THR A 23 10.02 4.67 -23.47
CA THR A 23 9.85 5.77 -24.44
C THR A 23 8.88 6.83 -23.87
N PRO A 24 8.99 8.11 -24.24
CA PRO A 24 8.09 9.16 -23.74
C PRO A 24 6.61 8.82 -23.94
N LYS A 25 6.29 8.14 -25.04
CA LYS A 25 4.92 7.65 -25.34
C LYS A 25 4.45 6.55 -24.39
N GLU A 26 5.35 5.66 -23.95
CA GLU A 26 5.01 4.67 -22.94
C GLU A 26 4.75 5.37 -21.61
N VAL A 27 5.64 6.27 -21.15
CA VAL A 27 5.45 7.03 -19.90
C VAL A 27 4.13 7.80 -19.93
N GLU A 28 3.77 8.41 -21.06
CA GLU A 28 2.48 9.07 -21.24
C GLU A 28 1.30 8.08 -21.17
N ALA A 29 1.46 6.86 -21.69
CA ALA A 29 0.44 5.81 -21.59
C ALA A 29 0.31 5.24 -20.17
N TRP A 30 1.41 5.10 -19.44
CA TRP A 30 1.43 4.70 -18.02
C TRP A 30 0.80 5.77 -17.14
N THR A 31 1.16 7.04 -17.34
CA THR A 31 0.55 8.16 -16.61
C THR A 31 -0.93 8.27 -16.94
N LYS A 32 -1.36 8.13 -18.21
CA LYS A 32 -2.79 8.06 -18.56
C LYS A 32 -3.50 6.84 -17.99
N HIS A 33 -2.86 5.68 -17.86
CA HIS A 33 -3.46 4.51 -17.21
C HIS A 33 -3.54 4.68 -15.69
N VAL A 34 -2.53 5.28 -15.07
CA VAL A 34 -2.53 5.61 -13.64
C VAL A 34 -3.56 6.70 -13.37
N GLU A 35 -3.66 7.75 -14.20
CA GLU A 35 -4.70 8.76 -14.14
C GLU A 35 -6.07 8.17 -14.41
N ARG A 36 -6.23 7.24 -15.37
CA ARG A 36 -7.48 6.52 -15.59
C ARG A 36 -7.80 5.57 -14.46
N PHE A 37 -6.82 4.95 -13.81
CA PHE A 37 -7.03 4.02 -12.70
C PHE A 37 -7.36 4.79 -11.42
N ILE A 38 -6.63 5.87 -11.14
CA ILE A 38 -6.94 6.88 -10.12
C ILE A 38 -8.31 7.47 -10.40
N SER A 39 -8.58 7.88 -11.65
CA SER A 39 -9.91 8.34 -12.06
C SER A 39 -10.92 7.24 -11.85
N TYR A 40 -10.73 5.99 -12.27
CA TYR A 40 -11.72 4.92 -12.07
C TYR A 40 -11.96 4.62 -10.59
N CYS A 41 -10.92 4.69 -9.75
CA CYS A 41 -11.02 4.61 -8.29
C CYS A 41 -11.72 5.84 -7.67
N ILE A 42 -11.67 7.01 -8.31
CA ILE A 42 -12.31 8.26 -7.87
C ILE A 42 -13.70 8.47 -8.51
N THR A 43 -13.94 7.93 -9.70
CA THR A 43 -15.05 8.27 -10.64
C THR A 43 -15.91 7.06 -10.99
N THR A 44 -15.73 5.90 -10.34
CA THR A 44 -16.87 4.97 -10.23
C THR A 44 -17.85 5.61 -9.25
N PRO A 45 -19.05 6.03 -9.67
CA PRO A 45 -19.96 6.74 -8.79
C PRO A 45 -20.52 5.75 -7.77
N ALA A 46 -19.95 5.74 -6.58
CA ALA A 46 -20.76 5.53 -5.39
C ALA A 46 -21.65 6.78 -5.26
N MET A 47 -22.80 6.76 -5.93
CA MET A 47 -23.78 7.85 -5.92
C MET A 47 -24.10 8.29 -4.48
N ILE A 48 -23.89 9.58 -4.17
CA ILE A 48 -24.85 10.58 -3.66
C ILE A 48 -24.06 11.84 -3.24
N ALA A 49 -24.53 13.02 -3.65
CA ALA A 49 -23.98 14.34 -3.32
C ALA A 49 -24.21 14.73 -1.84
N GLU A 50 -23.29 15.51 -1.27
CA GLU A 50 -23.31 15.96 0.13
C GLU A 50 -23.72 17.46 0.23
N PRO A 51 -24.78 17.82 0.99
CA PRO A 51 -25.25 19.22 1.12
C PRO A 51 -24.68 20.00 2.33
N ASP A 52 -24.64 21.34 2.22
CA ASP A 52 -24.22 22.28 3.29
C ASP A 52 -25.21 22.28 4.49
N LEU A 53 -24.69 22.05 5.71
CA LEU A 53 -25.49 21.85 6.94
C LEU A 53 -25.55 23.10 7.86
N PRO A 54 -26.74 23.53 8.34
CA PRO A 54 -26.88 24.55 9.37
C PRO A 54 -26.73 23.99 10.80
N SER A 55 -26.54 24.90 11.78
CA SER A 55 -26.29 24.57 13.18
C SER A 55 -27.45 23.83 13.89
N PRO A 56 -27.17 22.95 14.89
CA PRO A 56 -28.15 22.03 15.49
C PRO A 56 -29.40 22.67 16.10
N ASP A 57 -29.28 23.94 16.49
CA ASP A 57 -30.31 24.76 17.11
C ASP A 57 -31.47 25.14 16.17
N LYS A 58 -31.33 24.93 14.86
CA LYS A 58 -32.38 25.30 13.89
C LYS A 58 -33.24 24.11 13.43
N TRP A 59 -32.95 22.88 13.85
CA TRP A 59 -33.55 21.65 13.31
C TRP A 59 -35.04 21.52 13.66
N GLY A 60 -35.91 21.17 12.69
CA GLY A 60 -37.34 20.90 12.99
C GLY A 60 -38.32 21.01 11.82
N TRP A 61 -39.58 21.23 12.19
CA TRP A 61 -40.74 21.37 11.30
C TRP A 61 -41.22 22.82 11.26
N VAL A 62 -41.66 23.28 10.09
CA VAL A 62 -42.29 24.59 9.93
C VAL A 62 -43.71 24.37 9.42
N MET A 63 -44.66 25.07 10.02
CA MET A 63 -46.07 24.98 9.66
C MET A 63 -46.34 25.99 8.54
N ASN A 64 -46.83 25.51 7.40
CA ASN A 64 -47.18 26.39 6.29
C ASN A 64 -48.49 27.13 6.59
N ASP A 65 -48.74 28.21 5.85
CA ASP A 65 -49.93 29.06 5.99
C ASP A 65 -51.26 28.31 5.76
N GLU A 66 -51.21 27.13 5.16
CA GLU A 66 -52.34 26.21 4.95
C GLU A 66 -52.59 25.26 6.14
N GLY A 67 -51.78 25.36 7.21
CA GLY A 67 -51.92 24.57 8.43
C GLY A 67 -51.26 23.18 8.39
N GLU A 68 -50.50 22.89 7.33
CA GLU A 68 -49.78 21.62 7.18
C GLU A 68 -48.32 21.73 7.66
N TRP A 69 -47.83 20.68 8.32
CA TRP A 69 -46.46 20.58 8.79
C TRP A 69 -45.52 20.12 7.67
N ASN A 70 -44.60 20.99 7.26
CA ASN A 70 -43.59 20.67 6.26
C ASN A 70 -42.19 20.60 6.87
N VAL A 71 -41.40 19.64 6.37
CA VAL A 71 -40.00 19.47 6.74
C VAL A 71 -39.21 20.61 6.11
N TYR A 72 -38.58 21.45 6.94
CA TYR A 72 -37.85 22.61 6.47
C TYR A 72 -36.43 22.25 5.95
N TRP A 73 -35.88 21.06 6.27
CA TRP A 73 -34.76 20.42 5.53
C TRP A 73 -34.55 18.89 5.73
N THR A 74 -33.97 18.30 4.67
CA THR A 74 -33.47 16.92 4.40
C THR A 74 -34.48 15.82 4.08
N THR A 75 -34.25 15.11 2.96
CA THR A 75 -34.68 13.71 2.82
C THR A 75 -33.73 12.82 3.63
N LEU A 76 -34.21 11.73 4.22
CA LEU A 76 -33.45 10.86 5.13
C LEU A 76 -32.11 10.34 4.52
N SER A 77 -32.03 10.23 3.19
CA SER A 77 -30.82 9.79 2.46
C SER A 77 -29.76 10.88 2.29
N GLU A 78 -30.14 12.15 2.24
CA GLU A 78 -29.21 13.28 2.01
C GLU A 78 -28.62 13.81 3.33
N ALA A 79 -29.37 13.70 4.44
CA ALA A 79 -28.82 13.84 5.80
C ALA A 79 -27.85 12.72 6.17
N SER A 80 -28.13 11.46 5.77
CA SER A 80 -27.23 10.33 6.04
C SER A 80 -25.94 10.36 5.19
N ALA A 81 -25.95 11.07 4.07
CA ALA A 81 -24.77 11.40 3.26
C ALA A 81 -23.95 12.56 3.83
N ALA A 82 -24.54 13.62 4.38
CA ALA A 82 -23.81 14.69 5.12
C ALA A 82 -23.19 14.21 6.46
N CYS A 83 -23.64 13.03 6.91
CA CYS A 83 -23.12 12.20 8.00
C CYS A 83 -21.94 11.29 7.58
N ARG A 84 -21.63 11.23 6.28
CA ARG A 84 -20.52 10.48 5.69
C ARG A 84 -19.20 11.22 5.91
N GLU A 85 -19.18 12.55 5.90
CA GLU A 85 -17.92 13.32 5.88
C GLU A 85 -17.71 14.26 7.07
N LEU A 86 -18.74 14.36 7.91
CA LEU A 86 -18.62 14.37 9.36
C LEU A 86 -17.39 13.56 9.79
N LEU A 87 -16.28 14.27 9.83
CA LEU A 87 -15.26 14.19 10.83
C LEU A 87 -14.91 12.75 11.23
N ARG A 88 -14.01 12.08 10.49
CA ARG A 88 -12.59 12.34 10.73
C ARG A 88 -12.36 12.38 12.24
N GLU A 89 -12.61 11.27 12.92
CA GLU A 89 -12.33 11.19 14.34
C GLU A 89 -10.87 11.60 14.53
N GLU A 90 -10.63 12.75 15.17
CA GLU A 90 -9.29 13.17 15.60
C GLU A 90 -8.47 11.97 16.11
N PRO A 91 -9.02 11.06 16.93
CA PRO A 91 -8.28 9.87 17.35
C PRO A 91 -7.90 8.92 16.20
N VAL A 92 -8.81 8.56 15.28
CA VAL A 92 -8.53 7.65 14.17
C VAL A 92 -7.53 8.25 13.19
N ARG A 93 -7.66 9.55 12.87
CA ARG A 93 -6.71 10.24 12.00
C ARG A 93 -5.33 10.33 12.64
N LYS A 94 -5.25 10.65 13.93
CA LYS A 94 -3.98 10.70 14.67
C LYS A 94 -3.34 9.31 14.73
N HIS A 95 -4.13 8.28 14.95
CA HIS A 95 -3.68 6.88 14.90
C HIS A 95 -3.13 6.52 13.54
N LEU A 96 -3.86 6.76 12.45
CA LEU A 96 -3.37 6.50 11.09
C LEU A 96 -2.09 7.27 10.78
N LYS A 97 -1.98 8.55 11.16
CA LYS A 97 -0.73 9.31 11.00
C LYS A 97 0.45 8.60 11.69
N ASN A 98 0.26 8.11 12.91
CA ASN A 98 1.30 7.37 13.63
C ASN A 98 1.62 6.04 12.96
N VAL A 99 0.61 5.33 12.44
CA VAL A 99 0.79 4.09 11.67
C VAL A 99 1.64 4.34 10.42
N TYR A 100 1.24 5.28 9.56
CA TYR A 100 1.98 5.56 8.32
C TYR A 100 3.38 6.15 8.57
N ALA A 101 3.56 6.95 9.63
CA ALA A 101 4.89 7.44 10.02
C ALA A 101 5.80 6.29 10.47
N THR A 102 5.27 5.38 11.29
CA THR A 102 6.01 4.22 11.81
C THR A 102 6.32 3.21 10.70
N PHE A 103 5.37 2.98 9.80
CA PHE A 103 5.57 2.24 8.55
C PHE A 103 6.71 2.84 7.71
N THR A 104 6.74 4.17 7.54
CA THR A 104 7.80 4.84 6.77
C THR A 104 9.17 4.69 7.44
N LEU A 105 9.24 4.76 8.77
CA LEU A 105 10.48 4.47 9.50
C LEU A 105 10.92 3.01 9.31
N ALA A 106 9.97 2.06 9.30
CA ALA A 106 10.26 0.66 9.02
C ALA A 106 10.78 0.45 7.59
N THR A 107 10.21 1.11 6.57
CA THR A 107 10.72 1.01 5.19
C THR A 107 12.12 1.62 5.02
N ILE A 108 12.43 2.71 5.74
CA ILE A 108 13.79 3.27 5.82
C ILE A 108 14.74 2.27 6.49
N ALA A 109 14.34 1.67 7.62
CA ALA A 109 15.14 0.65 8.30
C ALA A 109 15.39 -0.58 7.42
N ALA A 110 14.39 -1.03 6.67
CA ALA A 110 14.52 -2.12 5.71
C ALA A 110 15.47 -1.76 4.55
N SER A 111 15.39 -0.52 4.05
CA SER A 111 16.32 -0.03 3.02
C SER A 111 17.77 -0.02 3.54
N ALA A 112 17.98 0.40 4.79
CA ALA A 112 19.28 0.31 5.45
C ALA A 112 19.76 -1.14 5.60
N GLY A 113 18.86 -2.08 5.94
CA GLY A 113 19.18 -3.51 6.00
C GLY A 113 19.61 -4.09 4.66
N GLY A 114 18.87 -3.79 3.59
CA GLY A 114 19.23 -4.19 2.23
C GLY A 114 20.59 -3.62 1.81
N TYR A 115 20.84 -2.34 2.11
CA TYR A 115 22.14 -1.71 1.87
C TYR A 115 23.27 -2.39 2.64
N VAL A 116 23.10 -2.63 3.94
CA VAL A 116 24.12 -3.29 4.77
C VAL A 116 24.45 -4.68 4.23
N HIS A 117 23.47 -5.45 3.77
CA HIS A 117 23.73 -6.74 3.15
C HIS A 117 24.60 -6.62 1.89
N MET A 118 24.27 -5.70 0.99
CA MET A 118 25.03 -5.52 -0.25
C MET A 118 26.51 -5.15 -0.03
N PHE A 119 26.83 -4.46 1.07
CA PHE A 119 28.19 -3.99 1.37
C PHE A 119 28.92 -4.83 2.44
N SER A 120 28.24 -5.74 3.12
CA SER A 120 28.83 -6.57 4.18
C SER A 120 28.84 -8.04 3.80
N SER A 121 30.04 -8.59 3.58
CA SER A 121 30.22 -10.03 3.37
C SER A 121 29.95 -10.87 4.64
N TYR A 122 29.80 -10.23 5.81
CA TYR A 122 29.65 -10.91 7.10
C TYR A 122 28.20 -11.23 7.45
N ILE A 123 27.24 -10.43 6.96
CA ILE A 123 25.81 -10.65 7.18
C ILE A 123 25.25 -11.30 5.91
N GLY A 124 25.47 -12.61 5.79
CA GLY A 124 24.83 -13.40 4.75
C GLY A 124 23.32 -13.34 4.93
N ALA A 125 22.61 -12.75 3.97
CA ALA A 125 21.17 -12.86 3.88
C ALA A 125 20.82 -14.34 3.70
N GLY A 126 20.07 -14.87 4.64
CA GLY A 126 19.83 -16.30 4.69
C GLY A 126 18.93 -16.70 5.83
N LEU A 127 18.94 -17.99 6.14
CA LEU A 127 18.06 -18.57 7.15
C LEU A 127 18.20 -17.86 8.52
N LEU A 128 19.39 -17.40 8.89
CA LEU A 128 19.62 -16.73 10.17
C LEU A 128 18.93 -15.35 10.27
N THR A 129 19.05 -14.50 9.26
CA THR A 129 18.35 -13.21 9.20
C THR A 129 16.84 -13.42 9.04
N GLY A 130 16.41 -14.50 8.39
CA GLY A 130 15.02 -14.94 8.30
C GLY A 130 14.43 -15.33 9.66
N LEU A 131 15.11 -16.22 10.38
CA LEU A 131 14.74 -16.65 11.72
C LEU A 131 14.81 -15.50 12.73
N GLY A 132 15.79 -14.60 12.60
CA GLY A 132 15.87 -13.39 13.41
C GLY A 132 14.70 -12.44 13.18
N ALA A 133 14.31 -12.20 11.92
CA ALA A 133 13.12 -11.43 11.60
C ALA A 133 11.86 -12.09 12.18
N PHE A 134 11.70 -13.40 12.02
CA PHE A 134 10.56 -14.13 12.58
C PHE A 134 10.54 -14.09 14.12
N GLY A 135 11.70 -14.28 14.77
CA GLY A 135 11.83 -14.23 16.22
C GLY A 135 11.55 -12.84 16.80
N THR A 136 12.04 -11.78 16.15
CA THR A 136 11.74 -10.39 16.56
C THR A 136 10.27 -10.05 16.36
N LEU A 137 9.63 -10.56 15.31
CA LEU A 137 8.20 -10.43 15.09
C LEU A 137 7.38 -11.16 16.17
N ILE A 138 7.72 -12.41 16.51
CA ILE A 138 7.08 -13.13 17.62
C ILE A 138 7.28 -12.38 18.94
N TRP A 139 8.48 -11.88 19.20
CA TRP A 139 8.76 -11.11 20.41
C TRP A 139 7.92 -9.83 20.48
N LEU A 140 7.72 -9.15 19.35
CA LEU A 140 6.82 -8.00 19.29
C LEU A 140 5.36 -8.39 19.60
N MET A 141 4.87 -9.52 19.08
CA MET A 141 3.52 -10.01 19.38
C MET A 141 3.34 -10.43 20.84
N MET A 142 4.39 -10.97 21.48
CA MET A 142 4.38 -11.35 22.89
C MET A 142 4.49 -10.15 23.84
N THR A 143 4.86 -8.97 23.32
CA THR A 143 5.00 -7.75 24.12
C THR A 143 3.68 -6.97 24.12
N PRO A 144 2.91 -6.97 25.23
CA PRO A 144 1.61 -6.32 25.27
C PRO A 144 1.72 -4.81 25.05
N TYR A 145 0.68 -4.22 24.48
CA TYR A 145 0.58 -2.77 24.31
C TYR A 145 0.51 -2.07 25.67
N ASN A 146 1.53 -1.24 25.93
CA ASN A 146 1.63 -0.39 27.11
C ASN A 146 2.46 0.85 26.74
N ASP A 147 2.04 2.04 27.15
CA ASP A 147 2.70 3.31 26.83
C ASP A 147 4.17 3.32 27.28
N LYS A 148 4.52 2.60 28.35
CA LYS A 148 5.90 2.46 28.84
C LYS A 148 6.81 1.63 27.92
N ASN A 149 6.24 0.68 27.18
CA ASN A 149 6.99 -0.26 26.33
C ASN A 149 7.05 0.20 24.87
N GLN A 150 6.53 1.39 24.56
CA GLN A 150 6.38 1.88 23.20
C GLN A 150 7.72 1.99 22.45
N ILE A 151 8.78 2.44 23.12
CA ILE A 151 10.14 2.52 22.54
C ILE A 151 10.68 1.12 22.23
N GLN A 152 10.50 0.16 23.13
CA GLN A 152 10.92 -1.23 22.91
C GLN A 152 10.17 -1.86 21.72
N ARG A 153 8.87 -1.59 21.59
CA ARG A 153 8.07 -2.10 20.46
C ARG A 153 8.49 -1.48 19.14
N LEU A 154 8.81 -0.18 19.15
CA LEU A 154 9.33 0.52 17.97
C LEU A 154 10.73 0.01 17.58
N SER A 155 11.61 -0.28 18.55
CA SER A 155 12.92 -0.85 18.27
C SER A 155 12.84 -2.29 17.76
N LEU A 156 11.92 -3.10 18.28
CA LEU A 156 11.62 -4.44 17.77
C LEU A 156 11.11 -4.39 16.32
N LEU A 157 10.19 -3.47 16.00
CA LEU A 157 9.74 -3.23 14.63
C LEU A 157 10.90 -2.78 13.73
N GLY A 158 11.73 -1.84 14.18
CA GLY A 158 12.89 -1.39 13.43
C GLY A 158 13.88 -2.53 13.14
N THR A 159 14.08 -3.42 14.11
CA THR A 159 14.95 -4.60 13.98
C THR A 159 14.34 -5.62 13.02
N PHE A 160 13.04 -5.92 13.15
CA PHE A 160 12.30 -6.76 12.23
C PHE A 160 12.37 -6.23 10.79
N ALA A 161 12.18 -4.93 10.60
CA ALA A 161 12.22 -4.28 9.31
C ALA A 161 13.62 -4.30 8.70
N PHE A 162 14.65 -3.99 9.49
CA PHE A 162 16.06 -4.08 9.08
C PHE A 162 16.43 -5.50 8.65
N LEU A 163 16.11 -6.52 9.46
CA LEU A 163 16.39 -7.92 9.14
C LEU A 163 15.58 -8.39 7.92
N SER A 164 14.35 -7.93 7.77
CA SER A 164 13.54 -8.16 6.56
C SER A 164 14.20 -7.55 5.32
N GLY A 165 14.78 -6.36 5.45
CA GLY A 165 15.61 -5.71 4.44
C GLY A 165 16.84 -6.52 4.08
N CYS A 166 17.59 -7.01 5.07
CA CYS A 166 18.72 -7.92 4.83
C CYS A 166 18.28 -9.18 4.08
N ASN A 167 17.13 -9.78 4.42
CA ASN A 167 16.59 -10.95 3.72
C ASN A 167 16.23 -10.69 2.24
N LEU A 168 16.01 -9.44 1.84
CA LEU A 168 15.83 -9.08 0.43
C LEU A 168 17.16 -9.05 -0.34
N GLY A 169 18.28 -9.04 0.38
CA GLY A 169 19.64 -8.98 -0.13
C GLY A 169 19.93 -9.78 -1.40
N PRO A 170 19.72 -11.11 -1.43
CA PRO A 170 20.05 -11.94 -2.60
C PRO A 170 19.19 -11.58 -3.81
N LEU A 171 17.96 -11.12 -3.58
CA LEU A 171 17.09 -10.62 -4.65
C LEU A 171 17.56 -9.26 -5.17
N LEU A 172 18.06 -8.38 -4.29
CA LEU A 172 18.67 -7.11 -4.68
C LEU A 172 19.95 -7.33 -5.47
N ASP A 173 20.81 -8.26 -5.06
CA ASP A 173 22.04 -8.61 -5.79
C ASP A 173 21.74 -9.09 -7.21
N LEU A 174 20.73 -9.95 -7.36
CA LEU A 174 20.27 -10.42 -8.67
C LEU A 174 19.75 -9.25 -9.53
N ALA A 175 19.03 -8.31 -8.94
CA ALA A 175 18.58 -7.12 -9.66
C ALA A 175 19.75 -6.23 -10.08
N VAL A 176 20.77 -6.05 -9.24
CA VAL A 176 21.99 -5.26 -9.55
C VAL A 176 22.79 -5.87 -10.70
N MET A 177 22.91 -7.20 -10.74
CA MET A 177 23.57 -7.91 -11.86
C MET A 177 22.88 -7.64 -13.20
N VAL A 178 21.56 -7.46 -13.20
CA VAL A 178 20.80 -7.11 -14.39
C VAL A 178 20.89 -5.61 -14.64
N ASN A 179 20.36 -4.77 -13.76
CA ASN A 179 20.45 -3.31 -13.82
C ASN A 179 20.13 -2.71 -12.43
N PRO A 180 21.07 -1.96 -11.81
CA PRO A 180 20.85 -1.39 -10.48
C PRO A 180 19.68 -0.38 -10.41
N ALA A 181 19.30 0.24 -11.53
CA ALA A 181 18.17 1.17 -11.56
C ALA A 181 16.82 0.49 -11.23
N LEU A 182 16.72 -0.83 -11.44
CA LEU A 182 15.48 -1.58 -11.20
C LEU A 182 15.03 -1.54 -9.73
N ILE A 183 15.97 -1.44 -8.79
CA ILE A 183 15.66 -1.36 -7.35
C ILE A 183 14.87 -0.08 -7.06
N LEU A 184 15.35 1.06 -7.56
CA LEU A 184 14.68 2.34 -7.37
C LEU A 184 13.34 2.37 -8.10
N GLN A 185 13.29 1.87 -9.34
CA GLN A 185 12.04 1.75 -10.10
C GLN A 185 11.00 0.89 -9.36
N ALA A 186 11.40 -0.25 -8.80
CA ALA A 186 10.52 -1.13 -8.04
C ALA A 186 10.01 -0.44 -6.77
N LEU A 187 10.87 0.28 -6.05
CA LEU A 187 10.50 1.00 -4.84
C LEU A 187 9.49 2.12 -5.13
N LEU A 188 9.75 2.93 -6.16
CA LEU A 188 8.84 3.99 -6.60
C LEU A 188 7.52 3.41 -7.10
N GLY A 189 7.56 2.36 -7.92
CA GLY A 189 6.36 1.67 -8.40
C GLY A 189 5.53 1.10 -7.26
N THR A 190 6.17 0.47 -6.27
CA THR A 190 5.49 -0.03 -5.07
C THR A 190 4.87 1.09 -4.26
N SER A 191 5.58 2.22 -4.10
CA SER A 191 5.07 3.38 -3.37
C SER A 191 3.82 3.97 -4.02
N VAL A 192 3.80 4.07 -5.35
CA VAL A 192 2.62 4.53 -6.10
C VAL A 192 1.47 3.55 -5.95
N VAL A 193 1.71 2.26 -6.18
CA VAL A 193 0.69 1.20 -6.02
C VAL A 193 0.10 1.23 -4.62
N PHE A 194 0.95 1.21 -3.60
CA PHE A 194 0.55 1.25 -2.21
C PHE A 194 -0.25 2.51 -1.88
N ALA A 195 0.22 3.69 -2.28
CA ALA A 195 -0.51 4.94 -2.07
C ALA A 195 -1.89 4.94 -2.74
N CYS A 196 -1.99 4.51 -4.00
CA CYS A 196 -3.26 4.45 -4.73
C CYS A 196 -4.25 3.51 -4.07
N PHE A 197 -3.83 2.28 -3.71
CA PHE A 197 -4.72 1.29 -3.10
C PHE A 197 -5.07 1.64 -1.66
N SER A 198 -4.13 2.16 -0.86
CA SER A 198 -4.41 2.66 0.48
C SER A 198 -5.36 3.86 0.47
N LEU A 199 -5.21 4.81 -0.47
CA LEU A 199 -6.14 5.92 -0.63
C LEU A 199 -7.53 5.42 -1.05
N SER A 200 -7.61 4.53 -2.05
CA SER A 200 -8.87 3.90 -2.46
C SER A 200 -9.57 3.21 -1.27
N ALA A 201 -8.80 2.51 -0.44
CA ALA A 201 -9.31 1.95 0.80
C ALA A 201 -9.82 3.03 1.75
N LEU A 202 -9.07 4.10 2.01
CA LEU A 202 -9.50 5.17 2.93
C LEU A 202 -10.75 5.93 2.48
N TYR A 203 -10.97 6.07 1.16
CA TYR A 203 -12.14 6.73 0.59
C TYR A 203 -13.35 5.79 0.40
N ALA A 204 -13.16 4.48 0.52
CA ALA A 204 -14.25 3.53 0.33
C ALA A 204 -15.27 3.54 1.48
N PRO A 205 -16.55 3.23 1.19
CA PRO A 205 -17.58 2.96 2.18
C PRO A 205 -17.09 2.00 3.27
N ARG A 206 -17.52 2.28 4.50
CA ARG A 206 -17.07 1.55 5.70
C ARG A 206 -17.29 0.04 5.53
N GLY A 207 -16.24 -0.75 5.75
CA GLY A 207 -16.34 -2.20 5.82
C GLY A 207 -16.50 -2.91 4.48
N GLN A 208 -16.56 -2.19 3.36
CA GLN A 208 -16.81 -2.77 2.04
C GLN A 208 -15.76 -3.81 1.65
N TYR A 209 -14.48 -3.57 1.97
CA TYR A 209 -13.40 -4.47 1.64
C TYR A 209 -13.13 -5.55 2.69
N LEU A 210 -13.72 -5.49 3.89
CA LEU A 210 -13.51 -6.53 4.92
C LEU A 210 -14.08 -7.89 4.47
N TYR A 211 -15.11 -7.90 3.62
CA TYR A 211 -15.65 -9.14 3.03
C TYR A 211 -14.62 -9.86 2.13
N LEU A 212 -13.68 -9.13 1.51
CA LEU A 212 -12.64 -9.72 0.66
C LEU A 212 -11.63 -10.56 1.44
N GLY A 213 -11.53 -10.40 2.77
CA GLY A 213 -10.50 -11.08 3.58
C GLY A 213 -10.48 -12.60 3.39
N GLY A 214 -11.66 -13.24 3.38
CA GLY A 214 -11.77 -14.68 3.14
C GLY A 214 -11.27 -15.08 1.76
N THR A 215 -11.71 -14.35 0.72
CA THR A 215 -11.29 -14.61 -0.67
C THR A 215 -9.80 -14.40 -0.91
N LEU A 216 -9.22 -13.34 -0.31
CA LEU A 216 -7.79 -13.02 -0.41
C LEU A 216 -6.93 -14.09 0.28
N LEU A 217 -7.34 -14.55 1.46
CA LEU A 217 -6.65 -15.60 2.19
C LEU A 217 -6.71 -16.95 1.45
N SER A 218 -7.87 -17.30 0.87
CA SER A 218 -8.00 -18.47 0.01
C SER A 218 -7.11 -18.38 -1.23
N ALA A 219 -7.09 -17.23 -1.91
CA ALA A 219 -6.22 -16.99 -3.07
C ALA A 219 -4.74 -17.10 -2.70
N LEU A 220 -4.33 -16.55 -1.55
CA LEU A 220 -2.97 -16.66 -1.04
C LEU A 220 -2.59 -18.13 -0.75
N SER A 221 -3.50 -18.89 -0.15
CA SER A 221 -3.31 -20.33 0.09
C SER A 221 -3.18 -21.10 -1.23
N THR A 222 -4.00 -20.80 -2.23
CA THR A 222 -3.89 -21.40 -3.57
C THR A 222 -2.53 -21.08 -4.21
N LEU A 223 -2.06 -19.84 -4.13
CA LEU A 223 -0.75 -19.44 -4.62
C LEU A 223 0.39 -20.16 -3.89
N PHE A 224 0.25 -20.37 -2.58
CA PHE A 224 1.21 -21.15 -1.80
C PHE A 224 1.30 -22.61 -2.31
N TRP A 225 0.16 -23.26 -2.53
CA TRP A 225 0.13 -24.61 -3.11
C TRP A 225 0.67 -24.65 -4.53
N LEU A 226 0.35 -23.65 -5.37
CA LEU A 226 0.93 -23.53 -6.72
C LEU A 226 2.45 -23.35 -6.67
N SER A 227 2.98 -22.59 -5.72
CA SER A 227 4.42 -22.45 -5.52
C SER A 227 5.07 -23.76 -5.09
N MET A 228 4.43 -24.55 -4.22
CA MET A 228 4.90 -25.88 -3.83
C MET A 228 4.92 -26.85 -5.02
N LEU A 229 3.86 -26.87 -5.83
CA LEU A 229 3.81 -27.67 -7.05
C LEU A 229 4.89 -27.25 -8.05
N ASN A 230 5.14 -25.95 -8.19
CA ASN A 230 6.15 -25.45 -9.11
C ASN A 230 7.57 -25.91 -8.76
N ILE A 231 7.86 -26.26 -7.50
CA ILE A 231 9.16 -26.86 -7.11
C ILE A 231 9.37 -28.22 -7.79
N PHE A 232 8.31 -29.02 -7.97
CA PHE A 232 8.38 -30.33 -8.62
C PHE A 232 8.36 -30.25 -10.15
N PHE A 233 7.58 -29.32 -10.71
CA PHE A 233 7.39 -29.22 -12.17
C PHE A 233 8.34 -28.24 -12.88
N GLY A 234 8.85 -27.22 -12.18
CA GLY A 234 9.76 -26.22 -12.75
C GLY A 234 9.19 -25.42 -13.92
N SER A 235 7.88 -25.20 -13.97
CA SER A 235 7.22 -24.58 -15.13
C SER A 235 7.32 -23.05 -15.09
N ARG A 236 7.81 -22.45 -16.19
CA ARG A 236 7.85 -21.00 -16.36
C ARG A 236 6.46 -20.35 -16.32
N LEU A 237 5.45 -21.07 -16.81
CA LEU A 237 4.07 -20.58 -16.85
C LEU A 237 3.50 -20.47 -15.41
N LEU A 238 3.70 -21.51 -14.58
CA LEU A 238 3.29 -21.48 -13.18
C LEU A 238 3.99 -20.37 -12.40
N PHE A 239 5.28 -20.15 -12.66
CA PHE A 239 6.03 -19.05 -12.06
C PHE A 239 5.44 -17.67 -12.44
N GLN A 240 5.12 -17.44 -13.73
CA GLN A 240 4.50 -16.19 -14.17
C GLN A 240 3.12 -15.98 -13.56
N VAL A 241 2.26 -17.01 -13.56
CA VAL A 241 0.95 -16.96 -12.92
C VAL A 241 1.09 -16.59 -11.45
N ASN A 242 2.01 -17.25 -10.72
CA ASN A 242 2.24 -16.98 -9.31
C ASN A 242 2.70 -15.54 -9.04
N LEU A 243 3.53 -14.97 -9.94
CA LEU A 243 3.98 -13.59 -9.83
C LEU A 243 2.87 -12.57 -10.09
N TYR A 244 2.17 -12.66 -11.23
CA TYR A 244 1.17 -11.66 -11.63
C TYR A 244 -0.11 -11.77 -10.78
N VAL A 245 -0.62 -12.98 -10.57
CA VAL A 245 -1.77 -13.20 -9.69
C VAL A 245 -1.40 -12.89 -8.24
N GLY A 246 -0.21 -13.28 -7.81
CA GLY A 246 0.29 -12.92 -6.48
C GLY A 246 0.44 -11.42 -6.27
N LEU A 247 0.84 -10.66 -7.30
CA LEU A 247 0.88 -9.20 -7.22
C LEU A 247 -0.53 -8.63 -7.04
N ALA A 248 -1.51 -9.09 -7.83
CA ALA A 248 -2.89 -8.65 -7.72
C ALA A 248 -3.50 -8.97 -6.34
N VAL A 249 -3.22 -10.16 -5.80
CA VAL A 249 -3.64 -10.57 -4.46
C VAL A 249 -3.03 -9.67 -3.39
N MET A 250 -1.74 -9.32 -3.49
CA MET A 250 -1.11 -8.40 -2.53
C MET A 250 -1.65 -6.98 -2.62
N CYS A 251 -1.98 -6.48 -3.81
CA CYS A 251 -2.70 -5.22 -3.94
C CYS A 251 -4.07 -5.27 -3.24
N GLY A 252 -4.76 -6.41 -3.33
CA GLY A 252 -5.99 -6.66 -2.58
C GLY A 252 -5.78 -6.66 -1.06
N PHE A 253 -4.68 -7.24 -0.57
CA PHE A 253 -4.32 -7.19 0.85
C PHE A 253 -4.07 -5.76 1.34
N ILE A 254 -3.38 -4.91 0.57
CA ILE A 254 -3.19 -3.49 0.94
C ILE A 254 -4.55 -2.81 1.19
N VAL A 255 -5.53 -3.06 0.32
CA VAL A 255 -6.88 -2.49 0.47
C VAL A 255 -7.58 -3.05 1.71
N TYR A 256 -7.51 -4.37 1.89
CA TYR A 256 -8.11 -5.07 3.03
C TYR A 256 -7.50 -4.63 4.36
N ASP A 257 -6.17 -4.63 4.49
CA ASP A 257 -5.44 -4.29 5.71
C ASP A 257 -5.60 -2.81 6.05
N THR A 258 -5.60 -1.92 5.05
CA THR A 258 -5.88 -0.48 5.30
C THR A 258 -7.28 -0.29 5.89
N GLN A 259 -8.30 -0.98 5.37
CA GLN A 259 -9.66 -0.95 5.93
C GLN A 259 -9.76 -1.63 7.30
N ASN A 260 -9.06 -2.75 7.49
CA ASN A 260 -9.02 -3.47 8.75
C ASN A 260 -8.41 -2.62 9.87
N ILE A 261 -7.31 -1.90 9.59
CA ILE A 261 -6.68 -0.95 10.53
C ILE A 261 -7.63 0.18 10.88
N LEU A 262 -8.34 0.72 9.89
CA LEU A 262 -9.33 1.78 10.11
C LEU A 262 -10.45 1.30 11.04
N GLU A 263 -10.90 0.06 10.88
CA GLU A 263 -11.95 -0.54 11.70
C GLU A 263 -11.46 -0.91 13.10
N LYS A 264 -10.25 -1.44 13.25
CA LYS A 264 -9.60 -1.70 14.55
C LYS A 264 -9.44 -0.39 15.35
N ALA A 265 -9.00 0.69 14.69
CA ALA A 265 -8.85 2.00 15.32
C ALA A 265 -10.19 2.53 15.87
N ARG A 266 -11.30 2.33 15.13
CA ARG A 266 -12.65 2.71 15.59
C ARG A 266 -13.15 1.87 16.76
N ARG A 267 -12.72 0.61 16.85
CA ARG A 267 -13.00 -0.27 18.01
C ARG A 267 -12.16 0.10 19.25
N GLY A 268 -11.34 1.14 19.16
CA GLY A 268 -10.51 1.63 20.26
C GLY A 268 -9.13 0.97 20.33
N ASP A 269 -8.71 0.21 19.31
CA ASP A 269 -7.37 -0.33 19.23
C ASP A 269 -6.36 0.76 18.87
N LYS A 270 -5.48 1.10 19.82
CA LYS A 270 -4.48 2.16 19.71
C LYS A 270 -3.09 1.63 19.34
N ASP A 271 -2.98 0.35 19.01
CA ASP A 271 -1.69 -0.28 18.71
C ASP A 271 -1.19 0.06 17.31
N TYR A 272 -0.69 1.29 17.12
CA TYR A 272 -0.21 1.73 15.82
C TYR A 272 1.05 0.97 15.35
N VAL A 273 1.82 0.36 16.27
CA VAL A 273 3.04 -0.40 15.93
C VAL A 273 2.67 -1.70 15.21
N MET A 274 1.71 -2.47 15.75
CA MET A 274 1.25 -3.70 15.08
C MET A 274 0.53 -3.42 13.77
N HIS A 275 -0.29 -2.37 13.70
CA HIS A 275 -0.89 -1.95 12.44
C HIS A 275 0.17 -1.53 11.40
N SER A 276 1.30 -0.98 11.83
CA SER A 276 2.42 -0.65 10.92
C SER A 276 3.13 -1.89 10.40
N VAL A 277 3.22 -2.95 11.20
CA VAL A 277 3.76 -4.26 10.78
C VAL A 277 2.92 -4.85 9.65
N GLU A 278 1.59 -4.83 9.79
CA GLU A 278 0.64 -5.33 8.76
C GLU A 278 0.91 -4.64 7.42
N LEU A 279 0.87 -3.30 7.39
CA LEU A 279 1.16 -2.51 6.18
C LEU A 279 2.57 -2.73 5.63
N PHE A 280 3.57 -2.90 6.51
CA PHE A 280 4.95 -3.13 6.10
C PHE A 280 5.14 -4.49 5.40
N ILE A 281 4.49 -5.54 5.89
CA ILE A 281 4.54 -6.87 5.28
C ILE A 281 3.92 -6.83 3.88
N ASP A 282 2.78 -6.17 3.72
CA ASP A 282 2.12 -5.97 2.42
C ASP A 282 3.02 -5.20 1.45
N PHE A 283 3.62 -4.10 1.91
CA PHE A 283 4.53 -3.29 1.10
C PHE A 283 5.73 -4.10 0.61
N ILE A 284 6.40 -4.85 1.50
CA ILE A 284 7.52 -5.72 1.13
C ILE A 284 7.08 -6.83 0.16
N ALA A 285 5.86 -7.36 0.33
CA ALA A 285 5.31 -8.41 -0.53
C ALA A 285 5.04 -7.93 -1.96
N VAL A 286 4.57 -6.68 -2.13
CA VAL A 286 4.43 -6.03 -3.43
C VAL A 286 5.80 -5.67 -4.01
N PHE A 287 6.69 -5.07 -3.21
CA PHE A 287 8.04 -4.70 -3.64
C PHE A 287 8.82 -5.87 -4.22
N LYS A 288 8.85 -7.01 -3.52
CA LYS A 288 9.50 -8.24 -4.00
C LYS A 288 8.98 -8.66 -5.37
N ARG A 289 7.66 -8.68 -5.55
CA ARG A 289 7.04 -9.14 -6.80
C ARG A 289 7.30 -8.17 -7.94
N LEU A 290 7.17 -6.87 -7.71
CA LEU A 290 7.51 -5.86 -8.71
C LEU A 290 8.98 -5.91 -9.11
N LEU A 291 9.89 -6.06 -8.15
CA LEU A 291 11.32 -6.18 -8.44
C LEU A 291 11.62 -7.41 -9.30
N ILE A 292 11.03 -8.57 -8.99
CA ILE A 292 11.18 -9.79 -9.79
C ILE A 292 10.65 -9.58 -11.22
N ILE A 293 9.47 -8.98 -11.37
CA ILE A 293 8.86 -8.72 -12.69
C ILE A 293 9.74 -7.79 -13.53
N LEU A 294 10.22 -6.69 -12.95
CA LEU A 294 11.09 -5.74 -13.63
C LEU A 294 12.41 -6.39 -14.04
N THR A 295 12.97 -7.22 -13.16
CA THR A 295 14.23 -7.91 -13.42
C THR A 295 14.11 -8.98 -14.51
N ASP A 296 13.05 -9.79 -14.51
CA ASP A 296 12.79 -10.77 -15.58
C ASP A 296 12.55 -10.07 -16.93
N LYS A 297 11.81 -8.95 -16.94
CA LYS A 297 11.56 -8.17 -18.15
C LYS A 297 12.85 -7.58 -18.74
N GLU A 298 13.70 -6.98 -17.92
CA GLU A 298 14.96 -6.38 -18.36
C GLU A 298 15.96 -7.44 -18.84
N ALA A 299 16.05 -8.58 -18.14
CA ALA A 299 16.89 -9.70 -18.55
C ALA A 299 16.49 -10.25 -19.93
N GLN A 300 15.19 -10.38 -20.20
CA GLN A 300 14.68 -10.81 -21.51
C GLN A 300 14.94 -9.77 -22.62
N SER A 301 14.78 -8.48 -22.32
CA SER A 301 15.09 -7.39 -23.25
C SER A 301 16.56 -7.41 -23.68
N LYS A 302 17.48 -7.58 -22.72
CA LYS A 302 18.91 -7.70 -22.99
C LYS A 302 19.27 -8.91 -23.85
N LYS A 303 18.57 -10.04 -23.67
CA LYS A 303 18.77 -11.24 -24.51
C LYS A 303 18.37 -10.96 -25.96
N LYS A 304 17.18 -10.39 -26.19
CA LYS A 304 16.69 -10.03 -27.53
C LYS A 304 17.54 -9.01 -28.29
N ARG A 305 18.32 -8.18 -27.59
CA ARG A 305 19.26 -7.23 -28.22
C ARG A 305 20.58 -7.85 -28.63
N LYS A 306 20.90 -9.05 -28.12
CA LYS A 306 22.13 -9.79 -28.44
C LYS A 306 21.94 -10.81 -29.56
N ASP A 307 20.70 -11.26 -29.76
CA ASP A 307 20.26 -12.13 -30.86
C ASP A 307 19.92 -11.29 -32.11
#